data_AF-A0ABC8SK11-F1
#
_entry.id   AF-A0ABC8SK11-F1
#
_cell.length_a   1.000
_cell.length_b   1.000
_cell.length_c   1.000
_cell.angle_alpha   90.00
_cell.angle_beta   90.00
_cell.angle_gamma   90.00
#
_symmetry.space_group_name_H-M   'P 1'
#
loop_
_entity.id
_entity.type
_entity.pdbx_description
1 polymer ?
#
loop_
_entity_poly.entity_id
_entity_poly.type
_entity_poly.pdbx_seq_one_letter_code
_entity_poly.pdbx_strand_id
1 'polypeptide(L)'
;MASNSPSSLSPPEVPTELHVLNREKLIKSLRQHLSLSSLPLQGFVFLQGGDEQTRYCTDHIELFRQESYFAYLFGVKEPGFYGAIDLATGKSMLFAPRLSADYAIWLGEIKPLSYFKERYLVSMVFYTDEILKVLHNQYQGSGEPFLFLLHGLNTDSNNFSKPAEFEGLDGFQKDLNTLHPILTECRVLKSDLELSLIQFANDISSEAHIEVMRKTRVGMKEYQLESMFLHHTYMYGGCRHCSYTCICATGENR
;
A
#
# COMPACT_ATOMS: atom_id res chain seq x y z
N MET A 1 -26.43 -32.70 -1.57
CA MET A 1 -26.62 -31.61 -0.60
C MET A 1 -25.90 -30.39 -1.15
N ALA A 2 -26.65 -29.48 -1.78
CA ALA A 2 -26.07 -28.25 -2.30
C ALA A 2 -25.63 -27.38 -1.12
N SER A 3 -24.36 -27.00 -1.09
CA SER A 3 -23.84 -26.04 -0.12
C SER A 3 -24.48 -24.69 -0.41
N ASN A 4 -25.49 -24.30 0.37
CA ASN A 4 -25.93 -22.91 0.41
C ASN A 4 -24.80 -22.10 1.07
N SER A 5 -23.83 -21.67 0.27
CA SER A 5 -22.98 -20.56 0.67
C SER A 5 -23.92 -19.38 0.96
N PRO A 6 -23.87 -18.78 2.16
CA PRO A 6 -24.77 -17.68 2.48
C PRO A 6 -24.46 -16.41 1.69
N SER A 7 -23.28 -16.32 1.06
CA SER A 7 -22.91 -15.28 0.10
C SER A 7 -22.71 -15.85 -1.30
N SER A 8 -23.19 -15.12 -2.31
CA SER A 8 -22.89 -15.35 -3.73
C SER A 8 -21.67 -14.55 -4.22
N LEU A 9 -21.10 -13.69 -3.38
CA LEU A 9 -19.93 -12.89 -3.72
C LEU A 9 -18.67 -13.77 -3.62
N SER A 10 -17.70 -13.49 -4.49
CA SER A 10 -16.39 -14.12 -4.45
C SER A 10 -15.32 -13.02 -4.40
N PRO A 11 -14.30 -13.13 -3.54
CA PRO A 11 -13.23 -12.14 -3.47
C PRO A 11 -12.58 -11.98 -4.85
N PRO A 12 -12.55 -10.76 -5.42
CA PRO A 12 -11.91 -10.54 -6.70
C PRO A 12 -10.39 -10.64 -6.52
N GLU A 13 -9.71 -11.11 -7.56
CA GLU A 13 -8.28 -10.87 -7.66
C GLU A 13 -8.05 -9.36 -7.79
N VAL A 14 -7.06 -8.84 -7.05
CA VAL A 14 -6.63 -7.44 -7.20
C VAL A 14 -5.71 -7.38 -8.42
N PRO A 15 -6.11 -6.76 -9.54
CA PRO A 15 -5.30 -6.75 -10.75
C PRO A 15 -4.03 -5.95 -10.50
N THR A 16 -2.87 -6.54 -10.78
CA THR A 16 -1.58 -5.86 -10.52
C THR A 16 -1.38 -4.68 -11.47
N GLU A 17 -2.03 -4.72 -12.63
CA GLU A 17 -2.11 -3.66 -13.64
C GLU A 17 -2.66 -2.35 -13.06
N LEU A 18 -3.52 -2.41 -12.03
CA LEU A 18 -3.99 -1.23 -11.30
C LEU A 18 -2.82 -0.38 -10.81
N HIS A 19 -1.80 -1.02 -10.25
CA HIS A 19 -0.63 -0.33 -9.72
C HIS A 19 0.27 0.21 -10.84
N VAL A 20 0.31 -0.45 -12.00
CA VAL A 20 0.99 0.06 -13.20
C VAL A 20 0.35 1.38 -13.64
N LEU A 21 -0.98 1.41 -13.79
CA LEU A 21 -1.73 2.60 -14.18
C LEU A 21 -1.55 3.75 -13.18
N ASN A 22 -1.50 3.45 -11.88
CA ASN A 22 -1.25 4.45 -10.84
C ASN A 22 0.14 5.08 -10.95
N ARG A 23 1.17 4.28 -11.25
CA ARG A 23 2.53 4.81 -11.51
C ARG A 23 2.57 5.67 -12.76
N GLU A 24 1.95 5.24 -13.85
CA GLU A 24 1.86 6.01 -15.09
C GLU A 24 1.16 7.36 -14.88
N LYS A 25 0.04 7.34 -14.13
CA LYS A 25 -0.70 8.54 -13.75
C LYS A 25 0.17 9.50 -12.94
N LEU A 26 0.89 9.01 -11.95
CA LEU A 26 1.83 9.82 -11.17
C LEU A 26 2.94 10.42 -12.05
N ILE A 27 3.60 9.59 -12.87
CA ILE A 27 4.68 10.03 -13.76
C ILE A 27 4.19 11.15 -14.68
N LYS A 28 3.00 10.99 -15.28
CA LYS A 28 2.40 12.01 -16.14
C LYS A 28 2.19 13.33 -15.39
N SER A 29 1.55 13.29 -14.24
CA SER A 29 1.26 14.49 -13.43
C SER A 29 2.53 15.18 -12.94
N LEU A 30 3.52 14.41 -12.49
CA LEU A 30 4.77 14.94 -11.97
C LEU A 30 5.62 15.54 -13.09
N ARG A 31 5.75 14.87 -14.25
CA ARG A 31 6.45 15.43 -15.42
C ARG A 31 5.80 16.72 -15.91
N GLN A 32 4.46 16.78 -15.92
CA GLN A 32 3.73 18.00 -16.29
C GLN A 32 4.05 19.14 -15.33
N HIS A 33 4.02 18.90 -14.01
CA HIS A 33 4.35 19.89 -13.00
C HIS A 33 5.79 20.40 -13.13
N LEU A 34 6.76 19.50 -13.24
CA LEU A 34 8.17 19.85 -13.39
C LEU A 34 8.43 20.64 -14.69
N SER A 35 7.78 20.25 -15.79
CA SER A 35 7.88 20.98 -17.07
C SER A 35 7.36 22.41 -16.96
N LEU A 36 6.22 22.61 -16.29
CA LEU A 36 5.64 23.94 -16.08
C LEU A 36 6.51 24.83 -15.18
N SER A 37 7.18 24.23 -14.19
CA SER A 37 8.13 24.91 -13.31
C SER A 37 9.54 25.05 -13.89
N SER A 38 9.76 24.66 -15.17
CA SER A 38 11.07 24.64 -15.82
C SER A 38 12.15 23.85 -15.05
N LEU A 39 11.74 22.80 -14.32
CA LEU A 39 12.63 21.92 -13.58
C LEU A 39 13.03 20.69 -14.42
N PRO A 40 14.23 20.12 -14.19
CA PRO A 40 14.67 18.92 -14.90
C PRO A 40 13.72 17.72 -14.68
N LEU A 41 13.46 16.96 -15.75
CA LEU A 41 12.65 15.73 -15.72
C LEU A 41 13.49 14.51 -15.31
N GLN A 42 14.36 14.68 -14.32
CA GLN A 42 15.32 13.69 -13.85
C GLN A 42 15.16 13.47 -12.35
N GLY A 43 15.61 12.31 -11.89
CA GLY A 43 15.50 11.89 -10.49
C GLY A 43 14.47 10.80 -10.28
N PHE A 44 14.34 10.39 -9.03
CA PHE A 44 13.52 9.25 -8.64
C PHE A 44 12.44 9.70 -7.66
N VAL A 45 11.19 9.29 -7.92
CA VAL A 45 10.22 9.17 -6.84
C VAL A 45 10.66 8.00 -5.98
N PHE A 46 10.85 8.22 -4.68
CA PHE A 46 11.37 7.20 -3.78
C PHE A 46 10.49 7.08 -2.52
N LEU A 47 10.00 5.87 -2.26
CA LEU A 47 9.10 5.56 -1.16
C LEU A 47 9.63 4.38 -0.35
N GLN A 48 9.43 4.47 0.96
CA GLN A 48 9.64 3.39 1.92
C GLN A 48 8.26 2.76 2.22
N GLY A 49 8.19 1.44 2.12
CA GLY A 49 7.04 0.66 2.57
C GLY A 49 6.98 0.60 4.09
N GLY A 50 5.90 0.04 4.62
CA GLY A 50 5.75 -0.22 6.04
C GLY A 50 6.64 -1.36 6.51
N ASP A 51 7.02 -1.29 7.77
CA ASP A 51 7.72 -2.34 8.50
C ASP A 51 6.78 -3.11 9.42
N GLU A 52 7.17 -4.34 9.78
CA GLU A 52 6.50 -5.08 10.85
C GLU A 52 6.66 -4.36 12.19
N GLN A 53 5.61 -4.39 13.00
CA GLN A 53 5.61 -3.79 14.33
C GLN A 53 5.32 -4.83 15.38
N THR A 54 5.98 -4.69 16.52
CA THR A 54 5.72 -5.48 17.71
C THR A 54 4.86 -4.71 18.69
N ARG A 55 4.05 -5.43 19.46
CA ARG A 55 3.28 -4.82 20.56
C ARG A 55 4.23 -4.37 21.67
N TYR A 56 4.48 -3.06 21.74
CA TYR A 56 5.41 -2.45 22.69
C TYR A 56 6.78 -3.15 22.67
N CYS A 57 7.33 -3.51 23.82
CA CYS A 57 8.61 -4.21 23.96
C CYS A 57 8.51 -5.75 23.91
N THR A 58 7.37 -6.32 23.49
CA THR A 58 7.19 -7.78 23.35
C THR A 58 7.61 -8.28 21.97
N ASP A 59 7.62 -9.60 21.76
CA ASP A 59 7.83 -10.27 20.47
C ASP A 59 6.52 -10.53 19.69
N HIS A 60 5.38 -10.06 20.21
CA HIS A 60 4.09 -10.24 19.55
C HIS A 60 3.98 -9.33 18.31
N ILE A 61 4.12 -9.92 17.13
CA ILE A 61 3.99 -9.25 15.84
C ILE A 61 2.52 -8.89 15.57
N GLU A 62 2.25 -7.63 15.24
CA GLU A 62 0.94 -7.21 14.77
C GLU A 62 0.73 -7.60 13.30
N LEU A 63 -0.53 -7.85 12.92
CA LEU A 63 -0.83 -8.18 11.54
C LEU A 63 -0.47 -7.00 10.62
N PHE A 64 0.55 -7.22 9.79
CA PHE A 64 1.07 -6.19 8.90
C PHE A 64 0.01 -5.68 7.92
N ARG A 65 -0.04 -4.35 7.76
CA ARG A 65 -0.83 -3.65 6.75
C ARG A 65 0.02 -2.54 6.16
N GLN A 66 0.15 -2.55 4.84
CA GLN A 66 1.05 -1.68 4.10
C GLN A 66 0.74 -0.17 4.26
N GLU A 67 1.77 0.66 4.14
CA GLU A 67 1.63 2.12 4.00
C GLU A 67 0.81 2.45 2.73
N SER A 68 -0.13 3.39 2.83
CA SER A 68 -1.17 3.57 1.80
C SER A 68 -0.64 4.12 0.48
N TYR A 69 0.34 5.02 0.50
CA TYR A 69 0.96 5.56 -0.73
C TYR A 69 1.84 4.52 -1.41
N PHE A 70 2.58 3.73 -0.64
CA PHE A 70 3.38 2.61 -1.14
C PHE A 70 2.49 1.54 -1.77
N ALA A 71 1.44 1.11 -1.06
CA ALA A 71 0.46 0.17 -1.56
C ALA A 71 -0.22 0.67 -2.85
N TYR A 72 -0.54 1.96 -2.93
CA TYR A 72 -1.16 2.56 -4.10
C TYR A 72 -0.30 2.41 -5.38
N LEU A 73 1.00 2.64 -5.28
CA LEU A 73 1.92 2.58 -6.43
C LEU A 73 2.46 1.19 -6.74
N PHE A 74 2.61 0.32 -5.74
CA PHE A 74 3.32 -0.96 -5.93
C PHE A 74 2.50 -2.20 -5.60
N GLY A 75 1.43 -2.10 -4.80
CA GLY A 75 0.62 -3.26 -4.41
C GLY A 75 1.33 -4.30 -3.54
N VAL A 76 2.54 -3.99 -3.07
CA VAL A 76 3.39 -4.88 -2.28
C VAL A 76 2.76 -5.18 -0.93
N LYS A 77 2.63 -6.47 -0.61
CA LYS A 77 1.99 -6.95 0.62
C LYS A 77 3.01 -7.28 1.71
N GLU A 78 4.27 -7.45 1.36
CA GLU A 78 5.36 -7.76 2.27
C GLU A 78 5.90 -6.49 2.97
N PRO A 79 6.39 -6.61 4.22
CA PRO A 79 7.02 -5.51 4.96
C PRO A 79 8.46 -5.26 4.51
N GLY A 80 8.99 -4.08 4.82
CA GLY A 80 10.41 -3.73 4.66
C GLY A 80 10.87 -3.49 3.22
N PHE A 81 9.93 -3.34 2.29
CA PHE A 81 10.23 -3.01 0.89
C PHE A 81 10.43 -1.52 0.68
N TYR A 82 11.24 -1.17 -0.31
CA TYR A 82 11.32 0.18 -0.86
C TYR A 82 10.97 0.16 -2.35
N GLY A 83 10.62 1.32 -2.88
CA GLY A 83 10.14 1.46 -4.24
C GLY A 83 10.64 2.75 -4.86
N ALA A 84 11.13 2.67 -6.09
CA ALA A 84 11.58 3.81 -6.85
C ALA A 84 10.91 3.87 -8.23
N ILE A 85 10.72 5.08 -8.74
CA ILE A 85 10.27 5.32 -10.12
C ILE A 85 11.19 6.35 -10.73
N ASP A 86 11.90 5.97 -11.77
CA ASP A 86 12.74 6.87 -12.55
C ASP A 86 11.86 7.79 -13.41
N LEU A 87 11.94 9.09 -13.19
CA LEU A 87 11.16 10.07 -13.94
C LEU A 87 11.65 10.27 -15.38
N ALA A 88 12.90 9.96 -15.69
CA ALA A 88 13.39 10.06 -17.05
C ALA A 88 12.86 8.90 -17.90
N THR A 89 13.03 7.66 -17.42
CA THR A 89 12.68 6.46 -18.20
C THR A 89 11.28 5.92 -17.93
N GLY A 90 10.66 6.29 -16.81
CA GLY A 90 9.39 5.72 -16.34
C GLY A 90 9.54 4.32 -15.73
N LYS A 91 10.77 3.79 -15.62
CA LYS A 91 11.01 2.46 -15.06
C LYS A 91 10.76 2.44 -13.56
N SER A 92 10.01 1.44 -13.11
CA SER A 92 9.78 1.17 -11.69
C SER A 92 10.74 0.12 -11.14
N MET A 93 11.20 0.32 -9.91
CA MET A 93 12.12 -0.56 -9.20
C MET A 93 11.55 -0.88 -7.83
N LEU A 94 11.71 -2.13 -7.40
CA LEU A 94 11.48 -2.54 -6.01
C LEU A 94 12.79 -2.96 -5.36
N PHE A 95 12.89 -2.73 -4.05
CA PHE A 95 13.99 -3.20 -3.23
C PHE A 95 13.43 -4.09 -2.13
N ALA A 96 13.76 -5.38 -2.21
CA ALA A 96 13.31 -6.41 -1.27
C ALA A 96 14.33 -6.59 -0.14
N PRO A 97 13.90 -6.81 1.11
CA PRO A 97 14.82 -7.13 2.18
C PRO A 97 15.50 -8.48 1.92
N ARG A 98 16.79 -8.59 2.23
CA ARG A 98 17.51 -9.86 2.17
C ARG A 98 17.19 -10.69 3.42
N LEU A 99 16.43 -11.75 3.24
CA LEU A 99 15.98 -12.62 4.34
C LEU A 99 17.06 -13.65 4.70
N SER A 100 17.21 -13.93 6.00
CA SER A 100 18.13 -14.95 6.50
C SER A 100 17.61 -16.37 6.22
N ALA A 101 18.49 -17.38 6.28
CA ALA A 101 18.09 -18.77 6.11
C ALA A 101 17.05 -19.23 7.15
N ASP A 102 17.11 -18.69 8.37
CA ASP A 102 16.15 -19.01 9.43
C ASP A 102 14.72 -18.59 9.07
N TYR A 103 14.54 -17.55 8.24
CA TYR A 103 13.23 -17.14 7.74
C TYR A 103 12.49 -18.30 7.07
N ALA A 104 13.22 -19.13 6.30
CA ALA A 104 12.64 -20.26 5.58
C ALA A 104 12.01 -21.31 6.50
N ILE A 105 12.53 -21.42 7.74
CA ILE A 105 12.06 -22.38 8.74
C ILE A 105 10.75 -21.91 9.38
N TRP A 106 10.61 -20.62 9.64
CA TRP A 106 9.52 -20.06 10.44
C TRP A 106 8.39 -19.42 9.62
N LEU A 107 8.74 -18.69 8.57
CA LEU A 107 7.82 -17.81 7.85
C LEU A 107 7.51 -18.28 6.43
N GLY A 108 8.29 -19.23 5.92
CA GLY A 108 8.06 -19.92 4.66
C GLY A 108 9.10 -19.60 3.59
N GLU A 109 8.82 -20.02 2.36
CA GLU A 109 9.79 -19.98 1.26
C GLU A 109 10.33 -18.57 0.98
N ILE A 110 11.66 -18.44 0.94
CA ILE A 110 12.35 -17.21 0.53
C ILE A 110 12.22 -17.07 -0.99
N LYS A 111 11.42 -16.10 -1.43
CA LYS A 111 11.15 -15.88 -2.85
C LYS A 111 12.33 -15.18 -3.54
N PRO A 112 12.70 -15.58 -4.78
CA PRO A 112 13.75 -14.92 -5.55
C PRO A 112 13.28 -13.55 -6.06
N LEU A 113 14.21 -12.66 -6.41
CA LEU A 113 13.88 -11.32 -6.95
C LEU A 113 13.01 -11.39 -8.22
N SER A 114 13.17 -12.42 -9.05
CA SER A 114 12.35 -12.64 -10.26
C SER A 114 10.87 -12.82 -9.93
N TYR A 115 10.55 -13.48 -8.81
CA TYR A 115 9.17 -13.64 -8.35
C TYR A 115 8.54 -12.28 -8.06
N PHE A 116 9.22 -11.39 -7.34
CA PHE A 116 8.70 -10.06 -7.03
C PHE A 116 8.55 -9.20 -8.29
N LYS A 117 9.47 -9.36 -9.26
CA LYS A 117 9.40 -8.64 -10.54
C LYS A 117 8.13 -8.99 -11.30
N GLU A 118 7.86 -10.29 -11.45
CA GLU A 118 6.68 -10.81 -12.15
C GLU A 118 5.40 -10.51 -11.38
N ARG A 119 5.41 -10.71 -10.06
CA ARG A 119 4.23 -10.52 -9.20
C ARG A 119 3.77 -9.06 -9.12
N TYR A 120 4.69 -8.10 -9.09
CA TYR A 120 4.36 -6.68 -8.92
C TYR A 120 4.46 -5.87 -10.22
N LEU A 121 4.72 -6.54 -11.34
CA LEU A 121 4.84 -5.95 -12.68
C LEU A 121 5.76 -4.71 -12.67
N VAL A 122 6.92 -4.84 -12.05
CA VAL A 122 7.95 -3.78 -12.01
C VAL A 122 9.08 -4.05 -12.98
N SER A 123 9.79 -3.00 -13.39
CA SER A 123 10.85 -3.12 -14.38
C SER A 123 12.07 -3.88 -13.84
N MET A 124 12.43 -3.61 -12.59
CA MET A 124 13.60 -4.19 -11.93
C MET A 124 13.32 -4.44 -10.45
N VAL A 125 14.06 -5.39 -9.87
CA VAL A 125 14.03 -5.67 -8.43
C VAL A 125 15.46 -5.90 -7.96
N PHE A 126 15.81 -5.31 -6.82
CA PHE A 126 17.12 -5.40 -6.17
C PHE A 126 16.93 -5.67 -4.67
N TYR A 127 18.01 -5.80 -3.92
CA TYR A 127 17.93 -5.87 -2.46
C TYR A 127 18.00 -4.49 -1.80
N THR A 128 17.45 -4.35 -0.60
CA THR A 128 17.49 -3.08 0.16
C THR A 128 18.91 -2.63 0.50
N ASP A 129 19.84 -3.56 0.75
CA ASP A 129 21.27 -3.27 0.95
C ASP A 129 21.97 -2.71 -0.30
N GLU A 130 21.30 -2.73 -1.47
CA GLU A 130 21.85 -2.28 -2.74
C GLU A 130 21.29 -0.92 -3.20
N ILE A 131 20.37 -0.30 -2.45
CA ILE A 131 19.66 0.94 -2.82
C ILE A 131 20.63 2.03 -3.28
N LEU A 132 21.62 2.37 -2.46
CA LEU A 132 22.60 3.43 -2.73
C LEU A 132 23.28 3.21 -4.10
N LYS A 133 23.85 2.03 -4.30
CA LYS A 133 24.58 1.67 -5.52
C LYS A 133 23.65 1.68 -6.74
N VAL A 134 22.44 1.13 -6.62
CA VAL A 134 21.50 1.04 -7.73
C VAL A 134 21.02 2.41 -8.17
N LEU A 135 20.63 3.29 -7.24
CA LEU A 135 20.13 4.62 -7.59
C LEU A 135 21.21 5.47 -8.28
N HIS A 136 22.47 5.40 -7.83
CA HIS A 136 23.59 6.06 -8.53
C HIS A 136 23.81 5.48 -9.94
N ASN A 137 23.77 4.17 -10.11
CA ASN A 137 24.00 3.54 -11.40
C ASN A 137 22.86 3.77 -12.41
N GLN A 138 21.62 3.90 -11.94
CA GLN A 138 20.46 4.15 -12.80
C GLN A 138 20.27 5.64 -13.12
N TYR A 139 20.89 6.54 -12.36
CA TYR A 139 20.77 7.97 -12.59
C TYR A 139 21.52 8.38 -13.86
N GLN A 140 20.80 8.93 -14.83
CA GLN A 140 21.36 9.36 -16.11
C GLN A 140 21.73 10.85 -16.15
N GLY A 141 21.51 11.56 -15.03
CA GLY A 141 21.77 12.99 -14.93
C GLY A 141 23.22 13.35 -14.62
N SER A 142 23.55 14.62 -14.77
CA SER A 142 24.82 15.17 -14.29
C SER A 142 24.73 15.51 -12.80
N GLY A 143 25.73 15.10 -12.02
CA GLY A 143 25.80 15.39 -10.58
C GLY A 143 25.17 14.32 -9.71
N GLU A 144 24.78 14.71 -8.49
CA GLU A 144 24.15 13.81 -7.53
C GLU A 144 22.72 13.45 -7.94
N PRO A 145 22.27 12.20 -7.72
CA PRO A 145 20.90 11.83 -8.00
C PRO A 145 19.91 12.61 -7.14
N PHE A 146 18.77 12.96 -7.74
CA PHE A 146 17.71 13.72 -7.09
C PHE A 146 16.56 12.80 -6.65
N LEU A 147 16.09 12.95 -5.42
CA LEU A 147 15.00 12.16 -4.83
C LEU A 147 13.80 13.03 -4.49
N PHE A 148 12.64 12.65 -5.02
CA PHE A 148 11.34 13.17 -4.59
C PHE A 148 10.81 12.24 -3.49
N LEU A 149 10.81 12.72 -2.26
CA LEU A 149 10.39 11.96 -1.09
C LEU A 149 9.00 12.40 -0.63
N LEU A 150 8.27 11.46 -0.03
CA LEU A 150 6.91 11.69 0.41
C LEU A 150 6.90 12.40 1.77
N HIS A 151 6.68 13.71 1.77
CA HIS A 151 6.49 14.49 2.97
C HIS A 151 5.31 15.45 2.83
N GLY A 152 4.31 15.32 3.68
CA GLY A 152 3.20 16.26 3.72
C GLY A 152 2.20 15.96 4.82
N LEU A 153 1.42 16.99 5.14
CA LEU A 153 0.42 16.96 6.20
C LEU A 153 -0.82 16.18 5.73
N ASN A 154 -1.19 15.15 6.48
CA ASN A 154 -2.53 14.60 6.42
C ASN A 154 -3.49 15.50 7.20
N THR A 155 -4.49 16.06 6.52
CA THR A 155 -5.38 17.09 7.07
C THR A 155 -6.39 16.58 8.09
N ASP A 156 -6.61 15.26 8.18
CA ASP A 156 -7.56 14.67 9.15
C ASP A 156 -6.86 14.34 10.48
N SER A 157 -5.65 13.78 10.40
CA SER A 157 -4.88 13.32 11.57
C SER A 157 -3.88 14.36 12.10
N ASN A 158 -3.59 15.41 11.32
CA ASN A 158 -2.50 16.36 11.55
C ASN A 158 -1.09 15.73 11.60
N ASN A 159 -0.95 14.48 11.16
CA ASN A 159 0.34 13.81 11.05
C ASN A 159 1.00 14.10 9.71
N PHE A 160 2.33 14.17 9.70
CA PHE A 160 3.10 14.23 8.47
C PHE A 160 3.45 12.83 7.98
N SER A 161 3.40 12.62 6.66
CA SER A 161 3.99 11.43 6.05
C SER A 161 5.50 11.41 6.31
N LYS A 162 6.02 10.22 6.65
CA LYS A 162 7.43 10.01 6.93
C LYS A 162 8.17 9.87 5.59
N PRO A 163 9.17 10.73 5.30
CA PRO A 163 10.05 10.54 4.15
C PRO A 163 10.78 9.19 4.25
N ALA A 164 11.15 8.62 3.11
CA ALA A 164 11.94 7.40 3.08
C ALA A 164 13.35 7.64 3.62
N GLU A 165 13.84 6.70 4.44
CA GLU A 165 15.18 6.73 5.02
C GLU A 165 15.96 5.46 4.67
N PHE A 166 17.26 5.60 4.35
CA PHE A 166 18.19 4.49 4.12
C PHE A 166 19.64 4.95 4.31
N GLU A 167 20.55 3.98 4.49
CA GLU A 167 21.98 4.26 4.65
C GLU A 167 22.57 4.90 3.38
N GLY A 168 23.20 6.07 3.53
CA GLY A 168 23.77 6.83 2.42
C GLY A 168 22.84 7.86 1.76
N LEU A 169 21.65 8.09 2.33
CA LEU A 169 20.70 9.11 1.86
C LEU A 169 21.29 10.55 1.81
N ASP A 170 22.34 10.83 2.57
CA ASP A 170 23.01 12.14 2.58
C ASP A 170 23.72 12.48 1.27
N GLY A 171 24.06 11.47 0.44
CA GLY A 171 24.67 11.66 -0.89
C GLY A 171 23.67 12.02 -2.00
N PHE A 172 22.44 12.40 -1.65
CA PHE A 172 21.37 12.69 -2.59
C PHE A 172 20.82 14.10 -2.39
N GLN A 173 20.49 14.76 -3.49
CA GLN A 173 19.62 15.92 -3.46
C GLN A 173 18.18 15.48 -3.20
N LYS A 174 17.45 16.24 -2.39
CA LYS A 174 16.14 15.85 -1.85
C LYS A 174 15.11 16.94 -2.07
N ASP A 175 13.95 16.57 -2.59
CA ASP A 175 12.73 17.37 -2.55
C ASP A 175 11.69 16.69 -1.65
N LEU A 176 11.13 17.48 -0.73
CA LEU A 176 10.11 17.02 0.20
C LEU A 176 8.72 17.59 -0.14
N ASN A 177 8.62 18.56 -1.04
CA ASN A 177 7.40 19.36 -1.17
C ASN A 177 6.55 19.00 -2.39
N THR A 178 7.14 18.39 -3.42
CA THR A 178 6.50 18.19 -4.72
C THR A 178 5.68 16.90 -4.77
N LEU A 179 6.22 15.80 -4.22
CA LEU A 179 5.60 14.49 -4.38
C LEU A 179 4.24 14.39 -3.68
N HIS A 180 4.15 14.82 -2.43
CA HIS A 180 2.94 14.66 -1.62
C HIS A 180 1.68 15.26 -2.27
N PRO A 181 1.62 16.55 -2.64
CA PRO A 181 0.40 17.13 -3.22
C PRO A 181 0.00 16.45 -4.53
N ILE A 182 0.97 16.11 -5.40
CA ILE A 182 0.70 15.51 -6.70
C ILE A 182 0.21 14.05 -6.57
N LEU A 183 0.87 13.27 -5.72
CA LEU A 183 0.48 11.88 -5.47
C LEU A 183 -0.86 11.80 -4.72
N THR A 184 -1.13 12.75 -3.82
CA THR A 184 -2.44 12.88 -3.16
C THR A 184 -3.54 13.12 -4.19
N GLU A 185 -3.34 14.06 -5.11
CA GLU A 185 -4.32 14.34 -6.18
C GLU A 185 -4.54 13.12 -7.08
N CYS A 186 -3.50 12.35 -7.36
CA CYS A 186 -3.64 11.09 -8.09
C CYS A 186 -4.57 10.10 -7.36
N ARG A 187 -4.56 10.07 -6.02
CA ARG A 187 -5.43 9.22 -5.20
C ARG A 187 -6.86 9.74 -5.07
N VAL A 188 -7.14 11.01 -5.38
CA VAL A 188 -8.49 11.59 -5.33
C VAL A 188 -9.38 10.98 -6.41
N LEU A 189 -8.88 10.92 -7.64
CA LEU A 189 -9.62 10.41 -8.81
C LEU A 189 -9.34 8.92 -9.01
N LYS A 190 -10.36 8.06 -8.92
CA LYS A 190 -10.19 6.60 -9.01
C LYS A 190 -10.26 6.16 -10.47
N SER A 191 -9.46 5.16 -10.82
CA SER A 191 -9.59 4.39 -12.06
C SER A 191 -10.73 3.38 -11.98
N ASP A 192 -11.16 2.85 -13.12
CA ASP A 192 -12.21 1.83 -13.17
C ASP A 192 -11.83 0.54 -12.42
N LEU A 193 -10.54 0.18 -12.42
CA LEU A 193 -10.03 -0.95 -11.65
C LEU A 193 -10.15 -0.69 -10.13
N GLU A 194 -9.82 0.52 -9.67
CA GLU A 194 -10.00 0.89 -8.26
C GLU A 194 -11.48 0.94 -7.88
N LEU A 195 -12.33 1.52 -8.74
CA LEU A 195 -13.77 1.57 -8.52
C LEU A 195 -14.38 0.18 -8.42
N SER A 196 -13.92 -0.78 -9.23
CA SER A 196 -14.38 -2.17 -9.16
C SER A 196 -14.07 -2.82 -7.82
N LEU A 197 -12.88 -2.58 -7.26
CA LEU A 197 -12.51 -3.09 -5.93
C LEU A 197 -13.27 -2.38 -4.80
N ILE A 198 -13.51 -1.07 -4.93
CA ILE A 198 -14.33 -0.31 -3.99
C ILE A 198 -15.78 -0.81 -4.03
N GLN A 199 -16.32 -1.10 -5.21
CA GLN A 199 -17.66 -1.66 -5.36
C GLN A 199 -17.76 -3.00 -4.64
N PHE A 200 -16.80 -3.90 -4.85
CA PHE A 200 -16.77 -5.18 -4.14
C PHE A 200 -16.74 -4.99 -2.60
N ALA A 201 -15.90 -4.08 -2.09
CA ALA A 201 -15.83 -3.79 -0.67
C ALA A 201 -17.17 -3.26 -0.12
N ASN A 202 -17.92 -2.47 -0.91
CA ASN A 202 -19.26 -2.02 -0.54
C ASN A 202 -20.27 -3.16 -0.58
N ASP A 203 -20.24 -4.02 -1.59
CA ASP A 203 -21.17 -5.14 -1.76
C ASP A 203 -21.06 -6.11 -0.58
N ILE A 204 -19.83 -6.52 -0.22
CA ILE A 204 -19.62 -7.44 0.89
C ILE A 204 -19.95 -6.81 2.25
N SER A 205 -19.63 -5.53 2.45
CA SER A 205 -19.99 -4.82 3.69
C SER A 205 -21.51 -4.64 3.80
N SER A 206 -22.20 -4.42 2.69
CA SER A 206 -23.66 -4.33 2.64
C SER A 206 -24.31 -5.68 2.98
N GLU A 207 -23.77 -6.78 2.44
CA GLU A 207 -24.23 -8.14 2.79
C GLU A 207 -24.02 -8.43 4.28
N ALA A 208 -22.86 -8.05 4.83
CA ALA A 208 -22.57 -8.17 6.26
C ALA A 208 -23.54 -7.34 7.13
N HIS A 209 -23.87 -6.10 6.73
CA HIS A 209 -24.88 -5.29 7.40
C HIS A 209 -26.27 -5.94 7.37
N ILE A 210 -26.68 -6.49 6.22
CA ILE A 210 -27.96 -7.23 6.10
C ILE A 210 -27.98 -8.41 7.06
N GLU A 211 -26.88 -9.16 7.14
CA GLU A 211 -26.77 -10.32 8.03
C GLU A 211 -26.85 -9.92 9.52
N VAL A 212 -26.16 -8.83 9.91
CA VAL A 212 -26.27 -8.25 11.26
C VAL A 212 -27.72 -7.87 11.57
N MET A 213 -28.40 -7.16 10.66
CA MET A 213 -29.80 -6.75 10.85
C MET A 213 -30.74 -7.96 11.02
N ARG A 214 -30.55 -9.03 10.23
CA ARG A 214 -31.35 -10.26 10.33
C ARG A 214 -31.16 -10.99 11.65
N LYS A 215 -29.94 -10.98 12.19
CA LYS A 215 -29.57 -11.73 13.41
C LYS A 215 -29.74 -10.96 14.71
N THR A 216 -29.83 -9.63 14.66
CA THR A 216 -29.98 -8.78 15.85
C THR A 216 -31.24 -9.12 16.65
N ARG A 217 -31.12 -9.27 17.97
CA ARG A 217 -32.21 -9.54 18.91
C ARG A 217 -32.03 -8.71 20.19
N VAL A 218 -33.14 -8.40 20.86
CA VAL A 218 -33.11 -7.79 22.19
C VAL A 218 -32.31 -8.68 23.15
N GLY A 219 -31.44 -8.06 23.95
CA GLY A 219 -30.55 -8.75 24.89
C GLY A 219 -29.14 -9.03 24.36
N MET A 220 -28.90 -8.86 23.06
CA MET A 220 -27.56 -8.95 22.48
C MET A 220 -26.69 -7.75 22.88
N LYS A 221 -25.37 -7.96 22.85
CA LYS A 221 -24.36 -6.92 23.06
C LYS A 221 -23.84 -6.39 21.73
N GLU A 222 -23.44 -5.13 21.73
CA GLU A 222 -22.88 -4.39 20.59
C GLU A 222 -21.73 -5.15 19.91
N TYR A 223 -20.78 -5.68 20.68
CA TYR A 223 -19.65 -6.47 20.16
C TYR A 223 -20.07 -7.78 19.48
N GLN A 224 -21.25 -8.32 19.79
CA GLN A 224 -21.74 -9.52 19.10
C GLN A 224 -22.16 -9.18 17.66
N LEU A 225 -22.65 -7.96 17.43
CA LEU A 225 -22.98 -7.45 16.09
C LEU A 225 -21.70 -7.14 15.31
N GLU A 226 -20.71 -6.51 15.96
CA GLU A 226 -19.36 -6.33 15.40
C GLU A 226 -18.76 -7.67 14.97
N SER A 227 -18.79 -8.68 15.84
CA SER A 227 -18.25 -10.01 15.54
C SER A 227 -18.93 -10.65 14.32
N MET A 228 -20.26 -10.49 14.16
CA MET A 228 -20.98 -10.99 12.99
C MET A 228 -20.57 -10.26 11.71
N PHE A 229 -20.44 -8.94 11.77
CA PHE A 229 -20.00 -8.12 10.64
C PHE A 229 -18.61 -8.54 10.16
N LEU A 230 -17.64 -8.57 11.09
CA LEU A 230 -16.25 -8.93 10.80
C LEU A 230 -16.12 -10.37 10.32
N HIS A 231 -16.88 -11.31 10.90
CA HIS A 231 -16.90 -12.69 10.43
C HIS A 231 -17.38 -12.77 8.98
N HIS A 232 -18.46 -12.06 8.64
CA HIS A 232 -19.03 -12.11 7.30
C HIS A 232 -18.06 -11.55 6.24
N THR A 233 -17.51 -10.36 6.48
CA THR A 233 -16.58 -9.71 5.54
C THR A 233 -15.28 -10.50 5.39
N TYR A 234 -14.78 -11.12 6.45
CA TYR A 234 -13.58 -11.94 6.36
C TYR A 234 -13.88 -13.28 5.67
N MET A 235 -14.87 -14.04 6.15
CA MET A 235 -15.15 -15.40 5.67
C MET A 235 -15.54 -15.42 4.18
N TYR A 236 -16.39 -14.48 3.74
CA TYR A 236 -16.93 -14.48 2.37
C TYR A 236 -16.25 -13.45 1.47
N GLY A 237 -15.76 -12.34 2.04
CA GLY A 237 -15.07 -11.29 1.29
C GLY A 237 -13.55 -11.41 1.22
N GLY A 238 -12.95 -12.28 2.02
CA GLY A 238 -11.49 -12.30 2.18
C GLY A 238 -10.94 -11.04 2.84
N CYS A 239 -11.79 -10.20 3.45
CA CYS A 239 -11.41 -8.93 4.06
C CYS A 239 -10.79 -9.17 5.45
N ARG A 240 -9.51 -9.52 5.49
CA ARG A 240 -8.78 -9.79 6.75
C ARG A 240 -8.62 -8.54 7.63
N HIS A 241 -8.67 -7.35 7.04
CA HIS A 241 -8.58 -6.08 7.75
C HIS A 241 -9.92 -5.34 7.68
N CYS A 242 -10.27 -4.65 8.77
CA CYS A 242 -11.35 -3.66 8.76
C CYS A 242 -10.77 -2.27 8.51
N SER A 243 -11.46 -1.44 7.73
CA SER A 243 -11.00 -0.09 7.38
C SER A 243 -10.91 0.84 8.59
N TYR A 244 -11.71 0.59 9.62
CA TYR A 244 -11.72 1.27 10.91
C TYR A 244 -12.39 0.37 11.96
N THR A 245 -12.19 0.66 13.25
CA THR A 245 -12.87 -0.07 14.33
C THR A 245 -14.38 0.06 14.20
N CYS A 246 -15.12 -1.05 14.26
CA CYS A 246 -16.56 -1.02 14.08
C CYS A 246 -17.24 -0.16 15.15
N ILE A 247 -18.21 0.65 14.72
CA ILE A 247 -19.03 1.47 15.61
C ILE A 247 -20.41 0.81 15.70
N CYS A 248 -20.64 0.06 16.76
CA CYS A 248 -21.89 -0.69 16.97
C CYS A 248 -22.70 -0.12 18.14
N ALA A 249 -23.02 1.17 18.12
CA ALA A 249 -23.71 1.83 19.22
C ALA A 249 -25.24 1.57 19.26
N THR A 250 -25.78 1.36 20.46
CA THR A 250 -27.21 1.20 20.75
C THR A 250 -27.66 2.11 21.90
N GLY A 251 -28.92 2.56 21.87
CA GLY A 251 -29.48 3.40 22.93
C GLY A 251 -28.77 4.76 23.07
N GLU A 252 -28.33 5.08 24.28
CA GLU A 252 -27.68 6.36 24.65
C GLU A 252 -26.21 6.46 24.18
N ASN A 253 -25.63 5.39 23.63
CA ASN A 253 -24.24 5.36 23.14
C ASN A 253 -24.02 6.13 21.82
N ARG A 254 -24.91 7.05 21.45
CA ARG A 254 -24.89 7.78 20.17
C ARG A 254 -24.33 9.19 20.32
#